data_AF-A0A6P0T0M8-F1
#
_entry.id   AF-A0A6P0T0M8-F1
#
_cell.length_a   1.000
_cell.length_b   1.000
_cell.length_c   1.000
_cell.angle_alpha   90.00
_cell.angle_beta   90.00
_cell.angle_gamma   90.00
#
_symmetry.space_group_name_H-M   'P 1'
#
loop_
_entity.id
_entity.type
_entity.pdbx_description
1 polymer ?
#
loop_
_entity_poly.entity_id
_entity_poly.type
_entity_poly.pdbx_seq_one_letter_code
_entity_poly.pdbx_strand_id
1 'polypeptide(L)'
;DVLANYSDPDGDPLTFAIVSNPSIGTAAVNDNGTPNDATDDFIIYTPNADFTGTDSLTFEVSDGSGGINTDTVNFTIEQTTPTTPLTQNANNSFMVNGDTLRFTLTGRELGEVSEIGAFVTDDAQGTIDGIAPGQSGYVEAALFRAETIFSVLPDSLGSAQPTRIIDSFNPDDNVVFYVIQGGSVDGVLAGQDSTSNVFFSDPSLNSDGQNHLQVTDNGNGQLTLAFEDGNDFDYNDATVVVSDGTGSTAPLGTGPNDIQGILELIDLTDVTGTVTGSLVVNSEAEFNNTVGWYVVDNFNGTVNGLNPGDAGYAEAAISNQVNLSAGVSGGVILAPFLISDGTAAEFLANNPSNADQEDSDLNAYFAYVGANPDQVDHIRLLGDNTFGFEDLFGGGDEDFNDVVAQVNLTVA
;
A
#
# COMPACT_ATOMS: atom_id res chain seq x y z
N ASP A 1 19.23 -19.01 3.99
CA ASP A 1 19.36 -19.66 5.30
C ASP A 1 20.52 -20.64 5.28
N VAL A 2 21.48 -20.48 6.19
CA VAL A 2 22.65 -21.36 6.32
C VAL A 2 22.37 -22.54 7.26
N LEU A 3 21.27 -22.52 8.01
CA LEU A 3 20.95 -23.43 9.11
C LEU A 3 20.11 -24.63 8.71
N ALA A 4 19.29 -24.48 7.66
CA ALA A 4 18.45 -25.54 7.10
C ALA A 4 19.19 -26.87 6.77
N ASN A 5 20.52 -26.88 6.78
CA ASN A 5 21.35 -28.04 6.48
C ASN A 5 21.95 -28.75 7.71
N TYR A 6 21.71 -28.28 8.94
CA TYR A 6 22.27 -28.86 10.16
C TYR A 6 21.20 -29.53 11.02
N SER A 7 21.54 -30.71 11.56
CA SER A 7 20.68 -31.47 12.45
C SER A 7 21.53 -32.27 13.43
N ASP A 8 21.09 -32.37 14.67
CA ASP A 8 21.69 -33.28 15.64
C ASP A 8 20.90 -34.60 15.73
N PRO A 9 21.54 -35.78 15.54
CA PRO A 9 20.86 -37.08 15.63
C PRO A 9 20.35 -37.45 17.03
N ASP A 10 20.96 -36.90 18.08
CA ASP A 10 20.60 -37.14 19.48
C ASP A 10 19.53 -36.16 19.98
N GLY A 11 19.24 -35.11 19.18
CA GLY A 11 18.25 -34.07 19.47
C GLY A 11 18.78 -32.97 20.39
N ASP A 12 20.10 -32.85 20.51
CA ASP A 12 20.75 -31.80 21.29
C ASP A 12 20.57 -30.43 20.61
N PRO A 13 20.32 -29.35 21.37
CA PRO A 13 20.27 -28.00 20.86
C PRO A 13 21.57 -27.60 20.14
N LEU A 14 21.44 -26.98 18.97
CA LEU A 14 22.57 -26.46 18.20
C LEU A 14 22.84 -24.99 18.53
N THR A 15 24.10 -24.59 18.46
CA THR A 15 24.57 -23.21 18.66
C THR A 15 25.47 -22.76 17.52
N PHE A 16 25.43 -21.46 17.18
CA PHE A 16 26.16 -20.86 16.07
C PHE A 16 27.23 -19.85 16.52
N ALA A 17 28.40 -19.93 15.92
CA ALA A 17 29.46 -18.94 16.12
C ALA A 17 30.22 -18.64 14.84
N ILE A 18 30.48 -17.36 14.57
CA ILE A 18 31.40 -16.95 13.50
C ILE A 18 32.83 -17.20 13.99
N VAL A 19 33.56 -18.07 13.29
CA VAL A 19 34.97 -18.40 13.61
C VAL A 19 35.98 -17.64 12.75
N SER A 20 35.57 -17.23 11.54
CA SER A 20 36.33 -16.29 10.71
C SER A 20 35.41 -15.24 10.13
N ASN A 21 35.67 -13.99 10.49
CA ASN A 21 34.95 -12.84 9.97
C ASN A 21 35.20 -12.64 8.46
N PRO A 22 34.26 -11.98 7.76
CA PRO A 22 34.48 -11.47 6.42
C PRO A 22 35.66 -10.50 6.35
N SER A 23 36.24 -10.37 5.15
CA SER A 23 37.41 -9.52 4.91
C SER A 23 37.05 -8.09 4.50
N ILE A 24 35.84 -7.91 3.94
CA ILE A 24 35.36 -6.64 3.37
C ILE A 24 34.05 -6.16 4.02
N GLY A 25 33.61 -6.80 5.10
CA GLY A 25 32.46 -6.37 5.88
C GLY A 25 32.49 -6.91 7.30
N THR A 26 31.37 -6.76 8.00
CA THR A 26 31.16 -7.33 9.33
C THR A 26 30.03 -8.35 9.27
N ALA A 27 30.18 -9.44 10.01
CA ALA A 27 29.10 -10.41 10.19
C ALA A 27 28.82 -10.62 11.68
N ALA A 28 27.55 -10.84 12.02
CA ALA A 28 27.10 -11.19 13.35
C ALA A 28 26.02 -12.27 13.28
N VAL A 29 26.03 -13.18 14.26
CA VAL A 29 24.89 -14.08 14.48
C VAL A 29 23.80 -13.29 15.19
N ASN A 30 22.60 -13.31 14.64
CA ASN A 30 21.39 -12.93 15.34
C ASN A 30 20.72 -14.22 15.80
N ASP A 31 20.62 -14.40 17.11
CA ASP A 31 20.02 -15.57 17.74
C ASP A 31 18.54 -15.37 18.05
N ASN A 32 17.92 -14.29 17.57
CA ASN A 32 16.53 -13.89 17.86
C ASN A 32 16.15 -13.87 19.36
N GLY A 33 17.14 -13.82 20.26
CA GLY A 33 16.94 -13.94 21.71
C GLY A 33 16.71 -15.38 22.21
N THR A 34 16.91 -16.39 21.37
CA THR A 34 16.73 -17.82 21.60
C THR A 34 18.07 -18.57 21.53
N PRO A 35 19.00 -18.37 22.49
CA PRO A 35 20.39 -18.86 22.42
C PRO A 35 20.59 -20.39 22.41
N ASN A 36 19.52 -21.19 22.54
CA ASN A 36 19.56 -22.65 22.44
C ASN A 36 18.54 -23.18 21.41
N ASP A 37 18.08 -22.34 20.49
CA ASP A 37 17.19 -22.74 19.41
C ASP A 37 17.69 -22.12 18.12
N ALA A 38 18.59 -22.83 17.43
CA ALA A 38 19.13 -22.36 16.17
C ALA A 38 18.15 -22.48 14.99
N THR A 39 16.86 -22.78 15.21
CA THR A 39 15.90 -22.92 14.11
C THR A 39 15.46 -21.57 13.53
N ASP A 40 15.66 -20.48 14.27
CA ASP A 40 15.36 -19.10 13.86
C ASP A 40 16.59 -18.18 13.80
N ASP A 41 17.78 -18.70 14.12
CA ASP A 41 19.05 -17.99 14.01
C ASP A 41 19.37 -17.59 12.55
N PHE A 42 20.04 -16.46 12.35
CA PHE A 42 20.58 -16.08 11.03
C PHE A 42 21.84 -15.21 11.12
N ILE A 43 22.60 -15.16 10.04
CA ILE A 43 23.79 -14.31 9.94
C ILE A 43 23.41 -12.98 9.28
N ILE A 44 23.65 -11.89 9.99
CA ILE A 44 23.60 -10.54 9.45
C ILE A 44 24.98 -10.20 8.91
N TYR A 45 25.08 -9.93 7.62
CA TYR A 45 26.30 -9.42 6.99
C TYR A 45 26.09 -7.97 6.52
N THR A 46 27.04 -7.10 6.88
CA THR A 46 27.09 -5.71 6.43
C THR A 46 28.38 -5.50 5.65
N PRO A 47 28.33 -5.30 4.31
CA PRO A 47 29.52 -4.97 3.54
C PRO A 47 30.02 -3.57 3.90
N ASN A 48 31.32 -3.33 3.69
CA ASN A 48 31.84 -1.96 3.67
C ASN A 48 31.10 -1.15 2.61
N ALA A 49 30.90 0.15 2.87
CA ALA A 49 30.26 1.06 1.93
C ALA A 49 30.92 1.00 0.55
N ASP A 50 30.08 1.00 -0.49
CA ASP A 50 30.45 0.95 -1.92
C ASP A 50 31.24 -0.30 -2.35
N PHE A 51 31.36 -1.32 -1.49
CA PHE A 51 32.03 -2.55 -1.88
C PHE A 51 31.21 -3.36 -2.88
N THR A 52 31.89 -3.84 -3.91
CA THR A 52 31.34 -4.72 -4.93
C THR A 52 32.36 -5.82 -5.19
N GLY A 53 31.89 -7.05 -5.29
CA GLY A 53 32.74 -8.23 -5.42
C GLY A 53 32.44 -9.30 -4.37
N THR A 54 33.32 -10.28 -4.25
CA THR A 54 33.12 -11.46 -3.40
C THR A 54 33.68 -11.26 -2.01
N ASP A 55 33.00 -11.79 -1.01
CA ASP A 55 33.54 -11.97 0.34
C ASP A 55 33.15 -13.36 0.89
N SER A 56 33.73 -13.74 2.02
CA SER A 56 33.48 -15.04 2.62
C SER A 56 33.58 -14.97 4.14
N LEU A 57 32.77 -15.77 4.84
CA LEU A 57 32.91 -15.98 6.28
C LEU A 57 32.97 -17.49 6.57
N THR A 58 33.53 -17.84 7.72
CA THR A 58 33.49 -19.22 8.23
C THR A 58 32.75 -19.23 9.56
N PHE A 59 31.79 -20.13 9.71
CA PHE A 59 31.02 -20.33 10.93
C PHE A 59 31.16 -21.76 11.44
N GLU A 60 30.89 -21.93 12.73
CA GLU A 60 30.88 -23.20 13.45
C GLU A 60 29.49 -23.46 14.04
N VAL A 61 29.09 -24.73 13.98
CA VAL A 61 27.88 -25.27 14.59
C VAL A 61 28.30 -26.28 15.65
N SER A 62 27.76 -26.14 16.87
CA SER A 62 28.08 -27.01 18.00
C SER A 62 26.82 -27.52 18.68
N ASP A 63 26.80 -28.81 19.01
CA ASP A 63 25.78 -29.48 19.84
C ASP A 63 26.00 -29.28 21.35
N GLY A 64 27.10 -28.63 21.76
CA GLY A 64 27.49 -28.49 23.17
C GLY A 64 27.95 -29.78 23.86
N SER A 65 27.83 -30.93 23.19
CA SER A 65 28.16 -32.29 23.62
C SER A 65 29.44 -32.83 22.97
N GLY A 66 30.05 -32.06 22.07
CA GLY A 66 31.35 -32.32 21.43
C GLY A 66 31.27 -32.59 19.93
N GLY A 67 30.08 -32.63 19.34
CA GLY A 67 29.84 -32.55 17.91
C GLY A 67 30.03 -31.11 17.43
N ILE A 68 31.00 -30.92 16.54
CA ILE A 68 31.34 -29.62 15.97
C ILE A 68 31.44 -29.76 14.46
N ASN A 69 30.82 -28.83 13.73
CA ASN A 69 30.95 -28.70 12.28
C ASN A 69 31.36 -27.28 11.91
N THR A 70 32.22 -27.11 10.92
CA THR A 70 32.68 -25.80 10.45
C THR A 70 32.48 -25.71 8.95
N ASP A 71 31.87 -24.60 8.48
CA ASP A 71 31.62 -24.38 7.05
C ASP A 71 31.94 -22.94 6.62
N THR A 72 32.19 -22.76 5.33
CA THR A 72 32.55 -21.48 4.72
C THR A 72 31.49 -21.04 3.71
N VAL A 73 30.89 -19.88 3.95
CA VAL A 73 29.96 -19.25 3.02
C VAL A 73 30.73 -18.29 2.13
N ASN A 74 30.58 -18.44 0.81
CA ASN A 74 31.07 -17.49 -0.18
C ASN A 74 29.88 -16.76 -0.80
N PHE A 75 29.94 -15.44 -0.88
CA PHE A 75 28.86 -14.62 -1.42
C PHE A 75 29.41 -13.45 -2.24
N THR A 76 28.58 -12.93 -3.15
CA THR A 76 28.92 -11.81 -4.03
C THR A 76 28.03 -10.62 -3.70
N ILE A 77 28.63 -9.45 -3.54
CA ILE A 77 27.96 -8.16 -3.40
C ILE A 77 27.99 -7.49 -4.76
N GLU A 78 26.82 -7.29 -5.34
CA GLU A 78 26.69 -6.63 -6.64
C GLU A 78 26.50 -5.12 -6.46
N GLN A 79 27.07 -4.32 -7.37
CA GLN A 79 26.75 -2.90 -7.43
C GLN A 79 25.39 -2.73 -8.10
N THR A 80 24.41 -2.23 -7.38
CA THR A 80 23.23 -1.64 -8.00
C THR A 80 23.58 -0.17 -8.26
N THR A 81 23.89 0.19 -9.51
CA THR A 81 23.77 1.61 -9.89
C THR A 81 22.31 1.97 -9.82
N PRO A 82 21.90 2.97 -9.02
CA PRO A 82 20.52 3.41 -9.01
C PRO A 82 20.11 3.81 -10.42
N THR A 83 19.10 3.14 -10.93
CA THR A 83 18.43 3.39 -12.20
C THR A 83 17.45 4.54 -11.97
N THR A 84 17.43 5.50 -12.90
CA THR A 84 16.37 6.51 -12.87
C THR A 84 15.06 5.79 -13.22
N PRO A 85 14.01 5.85 -12.39
CA PRO A 85 12.77 5.09 -12.62
C PRO A 85 12.00 5.59 -13.84
N LEU A 86 12.04 6.90 -14.06
CA LEU A 86 11.28 7.59 -15.08
C LEU A 86 12.19 8.54 -15.86
N THR A 87 11.95 8.64 -17.15
CA THR A 87 12.54 9.69 -17.99
C THR A 87 11.46 10.73 -18.29
N GLN A 88 11.62 11.94 -17.78
CA GLN A 88 10.70 13.05 -18.05
C GLN A 88 10.77 13.48 -19.52
N ASN A 89 9.64 13.41 -20.20
CA ASN A 89 9.46 13.84 -21.59
C ASN A 89 9.10 15.33 -21.66
N ALA A 90 8.89 15.84 -22.88
CA ALA A 90 8.28 17.15 -23.07
C ALA A 90 6.87 17.17 -22.44
N ASN A 91 6.49 18.34 -21.92
CA ASN A 91 5.19 18.54 -21.28
C ASN A 91 4.92 17.60 -20.10
N ASN A 92 5.91 17.21 -19.28
CA ASN A 92 5.66 16.47 -18.04
C ASN A 92 4.87 15.15 -18.19
N SER A 93 4.97 14.49 -19.34
CA SER A 93 4.77 13.04 -19.44
C SER A 93 6.06 12.31 -19.10
N PHE A 94 5.99 11.01 -18.81
CA PHE A 94 7.13 10.25 -18.33
C PHE A 94 7.21 8.90 -19.04
N MET A 95 8.39 8.56 -19.54
CA MET A 95 8.67 7.21 -20.01
C MET A 95 9.15 6.35 -18.84
N VAL A 96 8.55 5.18 -18.63
CA VAL A 96 8.98 4.23 -17.59
C VAL A 96 10.24 3.50 -18.07
N ASN A 97 11.28 3.48 -17.23
CA ASN A 97 12.55 2.82 -17.57
C ASN A 97 12.62 1.36 -17.08
N GLY A 98 11.72 0.94 -16.20
CA GLY A 98 11.57 -0.42 -15.65
C GLY A 98 10.11 -0.90 -15.74
N ASP A 99 9.75 -1.87 -14.90
CA ASP A 99 8.38 -2.39 -14.75
C ASP A 99 7.79 -2.09 -13.36
N THR A 100 8.62 -1.88 -12.35
CA THR A 100 8.17 -1.56 -10.99
C THR A 100 8.58 -0.15 -10.55
N LEU A 101 7.63 0.62 -10.04
CA LEU A 101 7.85 1.94 -9.43
C LEU A 101 7.54 1.88 -7.95
N ARG A 102 8.41 2.46 -7.11
CA ARG A 102 8.14 2.71 -5.70
C ARG A 102 7.88 4.19 -5.47
N PHE A 103 6.79 4.48 -4.78
CA PHE A 103 6.38 5.80 -4.34
C PHE A 103 6.45 5.91 -2.81
N THR A 104 6.96 7.03 -2.32
CA THR A 104 6.95 7.39 -0.90
C THR A 104 6.35 8.79 -0.76
N LEU A 105 5.29 8.93 0.02
CA LEU A 105 4.77 10.24 0.38
C LEU A 105 5.72 10.92 1.38
N THR A 106 6.20 12.13 1.06
CA THR A 106 7.27 12.81 1.82
C THR A 106 6.89 14.21 2.29
N GLY A 107 5.85 14.81 1.72
CA GLY A 107 5.34 16.12 2.11
C GLY A 107 3.88 16.26 1.73
N ARG A 108 3.17 17.10 2.48
CA ARG A 108 1.78 17.45 2.24
C ARG A 108 1.45 18.80 2.90
N GLU A 109 0.70 19.64 2.22
CA GLU A 109 0.17 20.92 2.72
C GLU A 109 -1.16 21.22 2.00
N LEU A 110 -2.14 20.34 2.18
CA LEU A 110 -3.46 20.43 1.54
C LEU A 110 -4.49 21.06 2.46
N GLY A 111 -5.53 21.66 1.88
CA GLY A 111 -6.74 22.08 2.61
C GLY A 111 -7.85 21.01 2.66
N GLU A 112 -7.82 20.05 1.74
CA GLU A 112 -8.81 18.99 1.55
C GLU A 112 -8.09 17.71 1.10
N VAL A 113 -8.73 16.54 1.23
CA VAL A 113 -8.16 15.28 0.73
C VAL A 113 -7.95 15.36 -0.78
N SER A 114 -6.79 14.89 -1.24
CA SER A 114 -6.51 14.81 -2.68
C SER A 114 -6.04 13.43 -3.05
N GLU A 115 -6.52 12.91 -4.18
CA GLU A 115 -6.07 11.63 -4.70
C GLU A 115 -5.05 11.82 -5.82
N ILE A 116 -3.91 11.15 -5.72
CA ILE A 116 -2.88 11.15 -6.75
C ILE A 116 -2.70 9.76 -7.33
N GLY A 117 -2.45 9.71 -8.63
CA GLY A 117 -2.21 8.46 -9.31
C GLY A 117 -1.54 8.65 -10.67
N ALA A 118 -1.54 7.58 -11.44
CA ALA A 118 -0.93 7.54 -12.76
C ALA A 118 -1.75 6.72 -13.75
N PHE A 119 -1.66 7.03 -15.03
CA PHE A 119 -2.21 6.20 -16.10
C PHE A 119 -1.27 6.16 -17.31
N VAL A 120 -1.39 5.09 -18.09
CA VAL A 120 -0.64 4.89 -19.34
C VAL A 120 -1.44 5.42 -20.53
N THR A 121 -0.77 6.20 -21.36
CA THR A 121 -1.31 6.75 -22.63
C THR A 121 -1.04 5.80 -23.80
N ASP A 122 -1.94 5.79 -24.79
CA ASP A 122 -1.79 4.94 -25.98
C ASP A 122 -0.62 5.40 -26.86
N ASP A 123 -0.29 6.69 -26.82
CA ASP A 123 0.78 7.32 -27.60
C ASP A 123 1.36 8.58 -26.93
N ALA A 124 2.43 9.12 -27.53
CA ALA A 124 3.09 10.34 -27.07
C ALA A 124 2.26 11.63 -27.27
N GLN A 125 1.05 11.54 -27.84
CA GLN A 125 0.09 12.65 -27.91
C GLN A 125 -0.90 12.60 -26.75
N GLY A 126 -0.81 11.59 -25.88
CA GLY A 126 -1.68 11.41 -24.75
C GLY A 126 -3.04 10.84 -25.12
N THR A 127 -3.19 10.13 -26.24
CA THR A 127 -4.51 9.54 -26.56
C THR A 127 -4.85 8.36 -25.64
N ILE A 128 -6.15 8.15 -25.40
CA ILE A 128 -6.71 7.12 -24.50
C ILE A 128 -7.89 6.44 -25.19
N ASP A 129 -7.76 5.17 -25.57
CA ASP A 129 -8.77 4.42 -26.35
C ASP A 129 -9.22 5.15 -27.61
N GLY A 130 -8.28 5.87 -28.24
CA GLY A 130 -8.53 6.72 -29.41
C GLY A 130 -9.25 8.04 -29.13
N ILE A 131 -9.48 8.39 -27.85
CA ILE A 131 -9.96 9.70 -27.41
C ILE A 131 -8.74 10.61 -27.25
N ALA A 132 -8.73 11.71 -27.99
CA ALA A 132 -7.67 12.70 -27.90
C ALA A 132 -7.88 13.66 -26.71
N PRO A 133 -6.80 14.23 -26.14
CA PRO A 133 -6.91 15.25 -25.11
C PRO A 133 -7.89 16.38 -25.47
N GLY A 134 -8.70 16.79 -24.49
CA GLY A 134 -9.73 17.82 -24.65
C GLY A 134 -11.02 17.36 -25.37
N GLN A 135 -11.10 16.11 -25.83
CA GLN A 135 -12.38 15.54 -26.27
C GLN A 135 -13.25 15.17 -25.06
N SER A 136 -14.57 15.21 -25.25
CA SER A 136 -15.53 14.77 -24.24
C SER A 136 -15.26 13.32 -23.85
N GLY A 137 -15.23 13.02 -22.55
CA GLY A 137 -14.95 11.67 -22.03
C GLY A 137 -13.47 11.35 -21.84
N TYR A 138 -12.56 12.29 -22.13
CA TYR A 138 -11.12 12.04 -21.99
C TYR A 138 -10.70 11.80 -20.53
N VAL A 139 -11.18 12.64 -19.60
CA VAL A 139 -10.83 12.53 -18.17
C VAL A 139 -11.31 11.19 -17.62
N GLU A 140 -12.56 10.84 -17.90
CA GLU A 140 -13.16 9.59 -17.45
C GLU A 140 -12.45 8.37 -18.06
N ALA A 141 -12.06 8.43 -19.34
CA ALA A 141 -11.30 7.36 -19.96
C ALA A 141 -9.90 7.20 -19.37
N ALA A 142 -9.25 8.31 -18.99
CA ALA A 142 -7.95 8.29 -18.33
C ALA A 142 -8.05 7.69 -16.91
N LEU A 143 -9.03 8.13 -16.12
CA LEU A 143 -9.23 7.63 -14.76
C LEU A 143 -9.73 6.17 -14.72
N PHE A 144 -10.47 5.71 -15.73
CA PHE A 144 -10.93 4.32 -15.79
C PHE A 144 -9.80 3.28 -15.91
N ARG A 145 -8.62 3.69 -16.40
CA ARG A 145 -7.42 2.84 -16.48
C ARG A 145 -6.30 3.29 -15.53
N ALA A 146 -6.60 4.26 -14.68
CA ALA A 146 -5.64 4.80 -13.74
C ALA A 146 -5.38 3.82 -12.62
N GLU A 147 -4.22 3.98 -12.00
CA GLU A 147 -3.92 3.40 -10.71
C GLU A 147 -3.67 4.52 -9.71
N THR A 148 -4.39 4.45 -8.59
CA THR A 148 -4.20 5.33 -7.46
C THR A 148 -2.88 4.99 -6.75
N ILE A 149 -2.08 6.02 -6.52
CA ILE A 149 -0.84 5.92 -5.75
C ILE A 149 -1.16 6.15 -4.27
N PHE A 150 -1.79 7.29 -3.95
CA PHE A 150 -2.19 7.68 -2.59
C PHE A 150 -3.46 8.53 -2.62
N SER A 151 -4.37 8.30 -1.68
CA SER A 151 -5.20 9.39 -1.13
C SER A 151 -4.38 10.13 -0.06
N VAL A 152 -4.14 11.41 -0.28
CA VAL A 152 -3.31 12.28 0.56
C VAL A 152 -4.23 13.09 1.47
N LEU A 153 -4.12 12.85 2.77
CA LEU A 153 -4.93 13.55 3.78
C LEU A 153 -4.30 14.90 4.14
N PRO A 154 -5.11 15.95 4.42
CA PRO A 154 -4.58 17.26 4.84
C PRO A 154 -3.90 17.20 6.21
N ASP A 155 -4.40 16.34 7.09
CA ASP A 155 -4.04 16.32 8.50
C ASP A 155 -3.08 15.16 8.89
N SER A 156 -3.10 14.77 10.16
CA SER A 156 -2.10 13.89 10.78
C SER A 156 -2.35 12.42 10.43
N LEU A 157 -1.35 11.79 9.81
CA LEU A 157 -1.27 10.33 9.62
C LEU A 157 -0.77 9.59 10.88
N GLY A 158 -0.60 10.31 12.01
CA GLY A 158 0.09 9.82 13.18
C GLY A 158 1.51 9.34 12.87
N SER A 159 1.76 8.05 13.09
CA SER A 159 3.06 7.42 12.78
C SER A 159 3.10 6.68 11.45
N ALA A 160 1.98 6.61 10.72
CA ALA A 160 1.95 5.95 9.42
C ALA A 160 2.85 6.69 8.43
N GLN A 161 3.57 5.93 7.61
CA GLN A 161 4.46 6.44 6.56
C GLN A 161 4.09 5.69 5.28
N PRO A 162 3.09 6.17 4.53
CA PRO A 162 2.57 5.43 3.41
C PRO A 162 3.60 5.31 2.28
N THR A 163 3.69 4.11 1.73
CA THR A 163 4.45 3.79 0.54
C THR A 163 3.55 3.01 -0.40
N ARG A 164 3.79 3.13 -1.71
CA ARG A 164 3.10 2.33 -2.72
C ARG A 164 4.15 1.72 -3.64
N ILE A 165 4.00 0.44 -3.94
CA ILE A 165 4.70 -0.20 -5.06
C ILE A 165 3.66 -0.47 -6.14
N ILE A 166 3.97 -0.06 -7.36
CA ILE A 166 3.19 -0.42 -8.55
C ILE A 166 4.10 -1.23 -9.48
N ASP A 167 3.69 -2.46 -9.81
CA ASP A 167 4.40 -3.43 -10.64
C ASP A 167 3.70 -3.77 -11.97
N SER A 168 2.63 -3.05 -12.29
CA SER A 168 1.84 -3.23 -13.52
C SER A 168 2.37 -2.45 -14.74
N PHE A 169 3.33 -1.53 -14.53
CA PHE A 169 3.93 -0.76 -15.62
C PHE A 169 4.84 -1.63 -16.49
N ASN A 170 5.01 -1.22 -17.75
CA ASN A 170 5.96 -1.84 -18.67
C ASN A 170 7.07 -0.86 -19.04
N PRO A 171 8.29 -1.36 -19.35
CA PRO A 171 9.32 -0.53 -19.94
C PRO A 171 8.82 0.15 -21.20
N ASP A 172 9.17 1.43 -21.35
CA ASP A 172 8.75 2.33 -22.43
C ASP A 172 7.28 2.82 -22.37
N ASP A 173 6.50 2.44 -21.35
CA ASP A 173 5.16 3.02 -21.13
C ASP A 173 5.26 4.54 -20.97
N ASN A 174 4.33 5.27 -21.63
CA ASN A 174 4.22 6.71 -21.48
C ASN A 174 3.15 7.04 -20.43
N VAL A 175 3.61 7.38 -19.24
CA VAL A 175 2.82 7.63 -18.04
C VAL A 175 2.55 9.12 -17.87
N VAL A 176 1.34 9.43 -17.44
CA VAL A 176 0.91 10.74 -16.98
C VAL A 176 0.40 10.59 -15.55
N PHE A 177 0.91 11.42 -14.64
CA PHE A 177 0.37 11.53 -13.29
C PHE A 177 -0.82 12.46 -13.24
N TYR A 178 -1.72 12.24 -12.29
CA TYR A 178 -2.84 13.12 -11.99
C TYR A 178 -2.93 13.43 -10.50
N VAL A 179 -3.64 14.51 -10.18
CA VAL A 179 -4.20 14.83 -8.88
C VAL A 179 -5.68 15.14 -9.03
N ILE A 180 -6.51 14.61 -8.13
CA ILE A 180 -7.94 14.92 -7.98
C ILE A 180 -8.08 15.68 -6.67
N GLN A 181 -8.38 16.97 -6.75
CA GLN A 181 -8.56 17.82 -5.59
C GLN A 181 -9.94 17.60 -4.94
N GLY A 182 -9.96 17.36 -3.63
CA GLY A 182 -11.20 17.19 -2.86
C GLY A 182 -12.03 16.00 -3.33
N GLY A 183 -11.42 14.98 -3.92
CA GLY A 183 -12.15 13.90 -4.59
C GLY A 183 -11.29 12.70 -4.92
N SER A 184 -11.87 11.78 -5.68
CA SER A 184 -11.30 10.45 -5.98
C SER A 184 -11.65 9.98 -7.38
N VAL A 185 -10.94 8.96 -7.87
CA VAL A 185 -11.25 8.29 -9.14
C VAL A 185 -12.70 7.79 -9.12
N ASP A 186 -13.09 7.11 -8.04
CA ASP A 186 -14.43 6.55 -7.89
C ASP A 186 -15.51 7.64 -7.90
N GLY A 187 -15.29 8.73 -7.16
CA GLY A 187 -16.21 9.85 -7.13
C GLY A 187 -16.34 10.52 -8.51
N VAL A 188 -15.25 10.70 -9.25
CA VAL A 188 -15.31 11.27 -10.62
C VAL A 188 -16.05 10.33 -11.58
N LEU A 189 -15.73 9.03 -11.55
CA LEU A 189 -16.36 8.03 -12.43
C LEU A 189 -17.84 7.79 -12.11
N ALA A 190 -18.23 7.95 -10.84
CA ALA A 190 -19.63 7.93 -10.41
C ALA A 190 -20.37 9.25 -10.72
N GLY A 191 -19.65 10.30 -11.11
CA GLY A 191 -20.19 11.64 -11.34
C GLY A 191 -20.57 12.39 -10.05
N GLN A 192 -20.03 11.96 -8.92
CA GLN A 192 -20.10 12.66 -7.63
C GLN A 192 -19.10 13.81 -7.59
N ASP A 193 -17.89 13.59 -8.11
CA ASP A 193 -16.84 14.59 -8.20
C ASP A 193 -16.76 15.19 -9.61
N SER A 194 -16.42 16.48 -9.68
CA SER A 194 -16.31 17.19 -10.95
C SER A 194 -15.00 16.86 -11.66
N THR A 195 -15.06 16.59 -12.96
CA THR A 195 -13.85 16.47 -13.81
C THR A 195 -13.01 17.76 -13.86
N SER A 196 -13.55 18.89 -13.38
CA SER A 196 -12.79 20.13 -13.24
C SER A 196 -11.75 20.11 -12.12
N ASN A 197 -11.86 19.15 -11.20
CA ASN A 197 -10.95 18.99 -10.07
C ASN A 197 -9.79 18.03 -10.41
N VAL A 198 -9.76 17.52 -11.64
CA VAL A 198 -8.74 16.59 -12.12
C VAL A 198 -7.68 17.37 -12.89
N PHE A 199 -6.47 17.36 -12.37
CA PHE A 199 -5.32 18.00 -12.98
C PHE A 199 -4.26 16.96 -13.34
N PHE A 200 -3.77 17.04 -14.57
CA PHE A 200 -2.74 16.17 -15.09
C PHE A 200 -1.37 16.84 -15.01
N SER A 201 -0.34 16.02 -14.85
CA SER A 201 1.05 16.44 -14.95
C SER A 201 1.37 17.08 -16.30
N ASP A 202 0.80 16.58 -17.40
CA ASP A 202 0.95 17.20 -18.72
C ASP A 202 0.01 18.40 -18.90
N PRO A 203 0.56 19.64 -18.99
CA PRO A 203 -0.26 20.85 -19.07
C PRO A 203 -1.17 20.91 -20.30
N SER A 204 -0.83 20.20 -21.38
CA SER A 204 -1.65 20.17 -22.59
C SER A 204 -2.93 19.36 -22.45
N LEU A 205 -3.03 18.55 -21.40
CA LEU A 205 -4.22 17.78 -21.05
C LEU A 205 -5.18 18.58 -20.16
N ASN A 206 -4.71 19.64 -19.52
CA ASN A 206 -5.49 20.44 -18.58
C ASN A 206 -6.31 21.51 -19.30
N SER A 207 -7.54 21.72 -18.82
CA SER A 207 -8.45 22.70 -19.41
C SER A 207 -7.97 24.15 -19.27
N ASP A 208 -7.13 24.43 -18.27
CA ASP A 208 -6.51 25.73 -18.01
C ASP A 208 -5.12 25.89 -18.68
N GLY A 209 -4.57 24.80 -19.23
CA GLY A 209 -3.26 24.76 -19.85
C GLY A 209 -2.08 24.92 -18.87
N GLN A 210 -2.31 24.73 -17.57
CA GLN A 210 -1.30 24.96 -16.54
C GLN A 210 -0.58 23.69 -16.14
N ASN A 211 0.61 23.86 -15.57
CA ASN A 211 1.39 22.78 -14.99
C ASN A 211 1.00 22.59 -13.53
N HIS A 212 0.61 21.37 -13.18
CA HIS A 212 0.25 20.97 -11.81
C HIS A 212 1.25 20.00 -11.20
N LEU A 213 2.43 19.84 -11.83
CA LEU A 213 3.49 19.00 -11.32
C LEU A 213 4.88 19.63 -11.52
N GLN A 214 5.59 19.87 -10.41
CA GLN A 214 7.01 20.20 -10.43
C GLN A 214 7.84 18.94 -10.18
N VAL A 215 8.84 18.71 -11.02
CA VAL A 215 9.74 17.55 -10.92
C VAL A 215 11.13 18.00 -10.51
N THR A 216 11.71 17.31 -9.52
CA THR A 216 13.11 17.48 -9.12
C THR A 216 13.86 16.16 -9.25
N ASP A 217 14.98 16.15 -9.97
CA ASP A 217 15.93 15.03 -9.96
C ASP A 217 16.80 15.13 -8.70
N ASN A 218 16.63 14.16 -7.80
CA ASN A 218 17.35 14.12 -6.52
C ASN A 218 18.72 13.43 -6.65
N GLY A 219 19.06 12.92 -7.84
CA GLY A 219 20.15 11.98 -8.03
C GLY A 219 19.82 10.60 -7.44
N ASN A 220 20.79 9.68 -7.52
CA ASN A 220 20.66 8.31 -6.97
C ASN A 220 19.38 7.57 -7.40
N GLY A 221 18.91 7.78 -8.62
CA GLY A 221 17.74 7.07 -9.16
C GLY A 221 16.42 7.48 -8.50
N GLN A 222 16.31 8.72 -8.01
CA GLN A 222 15.10 9.23 -7.39
C GLN A 222 14.64 10.53 -8.03
N LEU A 223 13.34 10.65 -8.26
CA LEU A 223 12.69 11.91 -8.63
C LEU A 223 11.71 12.30 -7.53
N THR A 224 11.60 13.60 -7.23
CA THR A 224 10.48 14.14 -6.47
C THR A 224 9.44 14.68 -7.43
N LEU A 225 8.19 14.24 -7.25
CA LEU A 225 6.97 14.71 -7.87
C LEU A 225 6.25 15.60 -6.86
N ALA A 226 6.20 16.91 -7.11
CA ALA A 226 5.59 17.89 -6.23
C ALA A 226 4.33 18.44 -6.93
N PHE A 227 3.17 17.98 -6.47
CA PHE A 227 1.86 18.25 -7.06
C PHE A 227 1.31 19.60 -6.59
N GLU A 228 0.40 20.16 -7.38
CA GLU A 228 -0.30 21.42 -7.11
C GLU A 228 -1.80 21.28 -7.42
N ASP A 229 -2.65 21.68 -6.49
CA ASP A 229 -4.10 21.62 -6.56
C ASP A 229 -4.76 22.82 -7.27
N GLY A 230 -3.94 23.83 -7.65
CA GLY A 230 -4.31 24.93 -8.54
C GLY A 230 -4.62 26.25 -7.84
N ASN A 231 -4.40 26.34 -6.52
CA ASN A 231 -4.77 27.50 -5.72
C ASN A 231 -3.64 28.53 -5.52
N ASP A 232 -2.37 28.10 -5.39
CA ASP A 232 -1.29 29.02 -5.02
C ASP A 232 0.07 28.81 -5.73
N PHE A 233 0.23 27.73 -6.48
CA PHE A 233 1.40 27.41 -7.31
C PHE A 233 2.72 27.25 -6.53
N ASP A 234 2.65 26.81 -5.28
CA ASP A 234 3.83 26.53 -4.48
C ASP A 234 4.30 25.05 -4.58
N TYR A 235 3.47 24.18 -5.17
CA TYR A 235 3.74 22.76 -5.44
C TYR A 235 4.11 21.94 -4.19
N ASN A 236 3.55 22.26 -3.03
CA ASN A 236 3.81 21.51 -1.78
C ASN A 236 2.61 20.70 -1.27
N ASP A 237 1.47 20.83 -1.95
CA ASP A 237 0.21 20.12 -1.72
C ASP A 237 0.42 18.63 -1.46
N ALA A 238 1.08 17.93 -2.40
CA ALA A 238 1.57 16.58 -2.18
C ALA A 238 2.96 16.41 -2.78
N THR A 239 3.91 15.93 -1.98
CA THR A 239 5.28 15.67 -2.43
C THR A 239 5.58 14.18 -2.33
N VAL A 240 5.82 13.55 -3.48
CA VAL A 240 6.09 12.11 -3.60
C VAL A 240 7.48 11.89 -4.16
N VAL A 241 8.26 11.02 -3.51
CA VAL A 241 9.50 10.50 -4.10
C VAL A 241 9.18 9.23 -4.86
N VAL A 242 9.54 9.20 -6.15
CA VAL A 242 9.51 8.00 -7.00
C VAL A 242 10.92 7.46 -7.20
N SER A 243 11.06 6.14 -7.10
CA SER A 243 12.31 5.40 -7.24
C SER A 243 12.09 4.10 -7.99
N ASP A 244 13.16 3.49 -8.50
CA ASP A 244 13.07 2.15 -9.09
C ASP A 244 12.62 1.14 -8.03
N GLY A 245 11.53 0.44 -8.34
CA GLY A 245 10.97 -0.61 -7.51
C GLY A 245 11.55 -1.99 -7.81
N THR A 246 12.37 -2.16 -8.86
CA THR A 246 12.90 -3.45 -9.28
C THR A 246 13.52 -4.23 -8.12
N GLY A 247 13.10 -5.49 -7.94
CA GLY A 247 13.57 -6.36 -6.86
C GLY A 247 12.96 -6.08 -5.48
N SER A 248 12.05 -5.12 -5.39
CA SER A 248 11.23 -4.90 -4.20
C SER A 248 10.11 -5.91 -4.17
N THR A 249 9.83 -6.46 -2.98
CA THR A 249 8.63 -7.24 -2.76
C THR A 249 7.52 -6.30 -2.32
N ALA A 250 6.42 -6.24 -3.08
CA ALA A 250 5.22 -5.55 -2.64
C ALA A 250 4.76 -6.13 -1.28
N PRO A 251 4.20 -5.30 -0.38
CA PRO A 251 3.64 -5.80 0.87
C PRO A 251 2.61 -6.91 0.61
N LEU A 252 2.64 -7.96 1.43
CA LEU A 252 1.65 -9.02 1.34
C LEU A 252 0.24 -8.43 1.46
N GLY A 253 -0.67 -8.79 0.57
CA GLY A 253 -2.03 -8.24 0.57
C GLY A 253 -2.32 -7.18 -0.50
N THR A 254 -1.32 -6.69 -1.24
CA THR A 254 -1.56 -5.75 -2.36
C THR A 254 -2.10 -6.45 -3.62
N GLY A 255 -2.04 -7.79 -3.66
CA GLY A 255 -2.54 -8.64 -4.75
C GLY A 255 -1.70 -8.62 -6.03
N PRO A 256 -1.81 -9.65 -6.89
CA PRO A 256 -1.29 -9.58 -8.26
C PRO A 256 -2.11 -8.54 -9.06
N ASN A 257 -1.43 -7.66 -9.80
CA ASN A 257 -2.01 -6.53 -10.55
C ASN A 257 -2.50 -5.37 -9.68
N ASP A 258 -1.90 -5.15 -8.50
CA ASP A 258 -2.04 -3.88 -7.79
C ASP A 258 -3.48 -3.47 -7.48
N ILE A 259 -4.28 -4.42 -6.96
CA ILE A 259 -5.72 -4.17 -6.72
C ILE A 259 -5.95 -2.97 -5.80
N GLN A 260 -5.00 -2.66 -4.90
CA GLN A 260 -5.05 -1.50 -4.02
C GLN A 260 -5.03 -0.17 -4.80
N GLY A 261 -4.48 -0.11 -6.00
CA GLY A 261 -4.62 1.04 -6.88
C GLY A 261 -6.00 1.20 -7.53
N ILE A 262 -6.93 0.26 -7.28
CA ILE A 262 -8.25 0.17 -7.92
C ILE A 262 -9.38 0.05 -6.88
N LEU A 263 -9.14 -0.64 -5.76
CA LEU A 263 -10.09 -0.91 -4.68
C LEU A 263 -9.37 -0.93 -3.33
N GLU A 264 -10.03 -0.51 -2.25
CA GLU A 264 -9.50 -0.50 -0.88
C GLU A 264 -9.54 -1.90 -0.23
N LEU A 265 -8.92 -2.91 -0.86
CA LEU A 265 -8.97 -4.30 -0.43
C LEU A 265 -7.60 -4.86 -0.09
N ILE A 266 -7.58 -5.91 0.73
CA ILE A 266 -6.41 -6.76 0.92
C ILE A 266 -6.65 -8.06 0.14
N ASP A 267 -5.85 -8.31 -0.88
CA ASP A 267 -5.91 -9.52 -1.70
C ASP A 267 -4.87 -10.54 -1.25
N LEU A 268 -5.35 -11.66 -0.70
CA LEU A 268 -4.56 -12.81 -0.30
C LEU A 268 -4.83 -14.02 -1.18
N THR A 269 -5.43 -13.85 -2.36
CA THR A 269 -5.90 -14.95 -3.22
C THR A 269 -4.77 -15.82 -3.77
N ASP A 270 -3.59 -15.23 -3.97
CA ASP A 270 -2.36 -15.93 -4.39
C ASP A 270 -1.51 -16.45 -3.21
N VAL A 271 -1.92 -16.14 -1.98
CA VAL A 271 -1.23 -16.54 -0.76
C VAL A 271 -1.71 -17.90 -0.29
N THR A 272 -0.78 -18.76 0.11
CA THR A 272 -1.09 -20.07 0.72
C THR A 272 -0.67 -20.10 2.19
N GLY A 273 -1.34 -20.92 3.00
CA GLY A 273 -1.05 -21.03 4.42
C GLY A 273 -1.86 -20.07 5.28
N THR A 274 -1.35 -19.78 6.48
CA THR A 274 -1.98 -18.85 7.42
C THR A 274 -1.27 -17.51 7.33
N VAL A 275 -2.02 -16.43 7.20
CA VAL A 275 -1.53 -15.05 7.24
C VAL A 275 -1.88 -14.45 8.58
N THR A 276 -0.90 -13.88 9.28
CA THR A 276 -1.12 -13.11 10.51
C THR A 276 -0.88 -11.63 10.24
N GLY A 277 -1.63 -10.77 10.91
CA GLY A 277 -1.49 -9.32 10.81
C GLY A 277 -1.28 -8.64 12.14
N SER A 278 -0.52 -7.56 12.11
CA SER A 278 -0.44 -6.56 13.18
C SER A 278 -0.87 -5.20 12.64
N LEU A 279 -1.48 -4.39 13.50
CA LEU A 279 -2.02 -3.09 13.12
C LEU A 279 -1.28 -1.98 13.87
N VAL A 280 -0.96 -0.91 13.16
CA VAL A 280 -0.62 0.38 13.73
C VAL A 280 -1.82 1.28 13.49
N VAL A 281 -2.49 1.70 14.58
CA VAL A 281 -3.71 2.52 14.51
C VAL A 281 -3.43 3.88 15.13
N ASN A 282 -3.72 4.93 14.37
CA ASN A 282 -3.89 6.29 14.88
C ASN A 282 -5.37 6.64 14.84
N SER A 283 -5.85 7.43 15.79
CA SER A 283 -7.24 7.88 15.79
C SER A 283 -7.32 9.28 16.38
N GLU A 284 -8.04 10.15 15.68
CA GLU A 284 -8.34 11.53 16.08
C GLU A 284 -9.85 11.73 16.34
N ALA A 285 -10.64 10.69 16.07
CA ALA A 285 -12.08 10.60 16.30
C ALA A 285 -12.53 10.98 17.71
N GLU A 286 -13.70 11.63 17.79
CA GLU A 286 -14.43 11.79 19.05
C GLU A 286 -15.11 10.47 19.50
N PHE A 287 -15.49 9.62 18.55
CA PHE A 287 -16.14 8.35 18.81
C PHE A 287 -15.18 7.21 19.14
N ASN A 288 -15.68 6.23 19.90
CA ASN A 288 -14.91 5.02 20.21
C ASN A 288 -15.10 3.95 19.12
N ASN A 289 -14.46 4.18 17.98
CA ASN A 289 -14.65 3.39 16.77
C ASN A 289 -14.02 1.99 16.85
N THR A 290 -14.61 1.04 16.12
CA THR A 290 -14.01 -0.26 15.84
C THR A 290 -13.69 -0.39 14.36
N VAL A 291 -12.41 -0.54 14.01
CA VAL A 291 -11.98 -0.92 12.65
C VAL A 291 -11.69 -2.40 12.55
N GLY A 292 -11.98 -3.00 11.40
CA GLY A 292 -11.73 -4.40 11.16
C GLY A 292 -11.77 -4.78 9.68
N TRP A 293 -11.61 -6.07 9.41
CA TRP A 293 -11.66 -6.63 8.06
C TRP A 293 -12.59 -7.83 8.04
N TYR A 294 -13.23 -8.09 6.90
CA TYR A 294 -14.10 -9.24 6.68
C TYR A 294 -13.81 -9.89 5.33
N VAL A 295 -14.08 -11.20 5.23
CA VAL A 295 -13.89 -11.94 3.98
C VAL A 295 -15.02 -11.62 3.00
N VAL A 296 -14.65 -11.35 1.75
CA VAL A 296 -15.60 -11.25 0.62
C VAL A 296 -15.39 -12.41 -0.36
N ASP A 297 -16.46 -12.81 -1.03
CA ASP A 297 -16.48 -13.93 -1.98
C ASP A 297 -15.76 -13.58 -3.30
N ASN A 298 -15.72 -12.29 -3.65
CA ASN A 298 -15.11 -11.76 -4.88
C ASN A 298 -14.86 -10.25 -4.76
N PHE A 299 -14.16 -9.66 -5.75
CA PHE A 299 -13.80 -8.24 -5.80
C PHE A 299 -14.99 -7.27 -5.90
N ASN A 300 -16.22 -7.73 -6.19
CA ASN A 300 -17.43 -6.89 -6.12
C ASN A 300 -18.04 -6.86 -4.70
N GLY A 301 -17.34 -7.41 -3.71
CA GLY A 301 -17.75 -7.34 -2.30
C GLY A 301 -18.84 -8.31 -1.88
N THR A 302 -19.24 -9.27 -2.72
CA THR A 302 -20.30 -10.21 -2.32
C THR A 302 -19.95 -10.94 -1.02
N VAL A 303 -20.89 -11.08 -0.09
CA VAL A 303 -20.74 -11.89 1.13
C VAL A 303 -21.88 -12.87 1.24
N ASN A 304 -21.57 -14.18 1.26
CA ASN A 304 -22.58 -15.25 1.33
C ASN A 304 -23.67 -15.13 0.25
N GLY A 305 -23.29 -14.64 -0.95
CA GLY A 305 -24.21 -14.39 -2.06
C GLY A 305 -25.04 -13.11 -1.99
N LEU A 306 -24.83 -12.24 -1.00
CA LEU A 306 -25.41 -10.90 -0.91
C LEU A 306 -24.45 -9.87 -1.49
N ASN A 307 -24.93 -8.99 -2.36
CA ASN A 307 -24.12 -7.88 -2.87
C ASN A 307 -24.17 -6.70 -1.90
N PRO A 308 -23.16 -5.81 -1.91
CA PRO A 308 -23.24 -4.53 -1.21
C PRO A 308 -24.58 -3.82 -1.49
N GLY A 309 -25.28 -3.43 -0.42
CA GLY A 309 -26.61 -2.80 -0.47
C GLY A 309 -27.80 -3.75 -0.43
N ASP A 310 -27.60 -5.07 -0.56
CA ASP A 310 -28.68 -6.04 -0.34
C ASP A 310 -29.09 -6.07 1.14
N ALA A 311 -30.39 -6.31 1.40
CA ALA A 311 -30.89 -6.44 2.77
C ALA A 311 -30.18 -7.58 3.52
N GLY A 312 -29.57 -7.26 4.67
CA GLY A 312 -28.78 -8.20 5.47
C GLY A 312 -27.30 -8.28 5.11
N TYR A 313 -26.84 -7.51 4.11
CA TYR A 313 -25.42 -7.46 3.75
C TYR A 313 -24.54 -7.07 4.93
N ALA A 314 -24.86 -5.97 5.63
CA ALA A 314 -24.03 -5.48 6.74
C ALA A 314 -23.94 -6.49 7.90
N GLU A 315 -25.05 -7.13 8.28
CA GLU A 315 -25.05 -8.22 9.26
C GLU A 315 -24.13 -9.37 8.81
N ALA A 316 -24.21 -9.77 7.54
CA ALA A 316 -23.39 -10.83 6.99
C ALA A 316 -21.90 -10.46 6.94
N ALA A 317 -21.56 -9.24 6.54
CA ALA A 317 -20.20 -8.71 6.48
C ALA A 317 -19.56 -8.67 7.87
N ILE A 318 -20.20 -8.02 8.84
CA ILE A 318 -19.68 -7.89 10.20
C ILE A 318 -19.62 -9.26 10.92
N SER A 319 -20.56 -10.17 10.61
CA SER A 319 -20.48 -11.55 11.10
C SER A 319 -19.34 -12.36 10.48
N ASN A 320 -18.86 -11.97 9.30
CA ASN A 320 -17.76 -12.61 8.57
C ASN A 320 -16.40 -11.89 8.79
N GLN A 321 -16.31 -11.07 9.83
CA GLN A 321 -15.06 -10.40 10.20
C GLN A 321 -13.97 -11.41 10.58
N VAL A 322 -12.72 -11.00 10.40
CA VAL A 322 -11.53 -11.80 10.74
C VAL A 322 -10.76 -11.15 11.88
N ASN A 323 -10.09 -12.00 12.65
CA ASN A 323 -9.08 -11.55 13.60
C ASN A 323 -7.69 -11.78 12.99
N LEU A 324 -7.13 -10.76 12.36
CA LEU A 324 -5.82 -10.83 11.70
C LEU A 324 -4.71 -11.28 12.65
N SER A 325 -4.75 -10.90 13.92
CA SER A 325 -3.74 -11.31 14.91
C SER A 325 -3.82 -12.80 15.28
N ALA A 326 -5.01 -13.40 15.15
CA ALA A 326 -5.22 -14.84 15.38
C ALA A 326 -4.91 -15.69 14.13
N GLY A 327 -4.69 -15.05 12.98
CA GLY A 327 -4.45 -15.68 11.70
C GLY A 327 -5.72 -15.83 10.85
N VAL A 328 -5.56 -15.59 9.56
CA VAL A 328 -6.56 -15.81 8.51
C VAL A 328 -5.98 -16.76 7.46
N SER A 329 -6.81 -17.57 6.81
CA SER A 329 -6.34 -18.40 5.70
C SER A 329 -5.95 -17.51 4.53
N GLY A 330 -4.84 -17.81 3.86
CA GLY A 330 -4.62 -17.35 2.49
C GLY A 330 -5.70 -17.90 1.54
N GLY A 331 -5.76 -17.36 0.33
CA GLY A 331 -6.78 -17.66 -0.67
C GLY A 331 -8.06 -16.84 -0.54
N VAL A 332 -8.04 -15.72 0.18
CA VAL A 332 -9.21 -14.88 0.48
C VAL A 332 -8.99 -13.43 0.07
N ILE A 333 -10.08 -12.67 -0.05
CA ILE A 333 -10.07 -11.22 -0.20
C ILE A 333 -10.65 -10.63 1.08
N LEU A 334 -10.00 -9.61 1.64
CA LEU A 334 -10.47 -8.93 2.83
C LEU A 334 -10.85 -7.49 2.49
N ALA A 335 -12.04 -7.08 2.93
CA ALA A 335 -12.51 -5.72 2.84
C ALA A 335 -12.48 -5.06 4.23
N PRO A 336 -12.05 -3.79 4.35
CA PRO A 336 -12.07 -3.07 5.60
C PRO A 336 -13.50 -2.60 5.96
N PHE A 337 -13.71 -2.35 7.25
CA PHE A 337 -14.88 -1.67 7.77
C PHE A 337 -14.52 -0.82 8.98
N LEU A 338 -15.35 0.19 9.24
CA LEU A 338 -15.40 0.93 10.50
C LEU A 338 -16.81 0.80 11.10
N ILE A 339 -16.90 0.63 12.41
CA ILE A 339 -18.13 0.79 13.19
C ILE A 339 -17.94 2.01 14.07
N SER A 340 -18.80 3.00 13.91
CA SER A 340 -18.78 4.22 14.71
C SER A 340 -19.27 3.92 16.13
N ASP A 341 -18.65 4.56 17.13
CA ASP A 341 -18.99 4.52 18.57
C ASP A 341 -19.46 3.17 19.13
N GLY A 342 -18.82 2.07 18.73
CA GLY A 342 -19.24 0.76 19.20
C GLY A 342 -18.46 -0.41 18.66
N THR A 343 -18.79 -1.59 19.19
CA THR A 343 -18.19 -2.86 18.81
C THR A 343 -19.03 -3.61 17.79
N ALA A 344 -18.43 -4.57 17.08
CA ALA A 344 -19.17 -5.48 16.21
C ALA A 344 -20.30 -6.24 16.92
N ALA A 345 -20.11 -6.61 18.19
CA ALA A 345 -21.15 -7.28 18.97
C ALA A 345 -22.35 -6.36 19.26
N GLU A 346 -22.11 -5.08 19.54
CA GLU A 346 -23.16 -4.09 19.75
C GLU A 346 -23.88 -3.76 18.43
N PHE A 347 -23.14 -3.59 17.34
CA PHE A 347 -23.71 -3.38 16.01
C PHE A 347 -24.65 -4.52 15.61
N LEU A 348 -24.20 -5.78 15.71
CA LEU A 348 -25.02 -6.95 15.37
C LEU A 348 -26.26 -7.09 16.27
N ALA A 349 -26.20 -6.61 17.52
CA ALA A 349 -27.34 -6.65 18.44
C ALA A 349 -28.37 -5.54 18.19
N ASN A 350 -27.91 -4.35 17.82
CA ASN A 350 -28.71 -3.12 17.87
C ASN A 350 -29.00 -2.51 16.49
N ASN A 351 -28.09 -2.64 15.52
CA ASN A 351 -28.23 -2.11 14.16
C ASN A 351 -27.76 -3.10 13.06
N PRO A 352 -28.14 -4.40 13.08
CA PRO A 352 -27.61 -5.38 12.12
C PRO A 352 -27.98 -5.08 10.66
N SER A 353 -29.08 -4.36 10.42
CA SER A 353 -29.48 -3.99 9.07
C SER A 353 -28.70 -2.82 8.48
N ASN A 354 -27.89 -2.13 9.29
CA ASN A 354 -27.27 -0.85 8.92
C ASN A 354 -28.26 0.12 8.27
N ALA A 355 -29.46 0.20 8.86
CA ALA A 355 -30.51 1.01 8.24
C ALA A 355 -30.18 2.49 8.50
N ASP A 356 -30.19 3.28 7.43
CA ASP A 356 -30.00 4.74 7.40
C ASP A 356 -30.44 5.44 8.70
N GLN A 357 -29.44 5.90 9.45
CA GLN A 357 -29.59 6.59 10.73
C GLN A 357 -28.58 7.74 10.84
N GLU A 358 -28.93 8.87 10.23
CA GLU A 358 -28.21 10.15 10.31
C GLU A 358 -27.87 10.56 11.77
N ASP A 359 -28.77 10.30 12.71
CA ASP A 359 -28.60 10.63 14.15
C ASP A 359 -28.04 9.46 14.99
N SER A 360 -27.55 8.37 14.38
CA SER A 360 -27.00 7.22 15.11
C SER A 360 -25.49 7.28 15.20
N ASP A 361 -24.99 7.20 16.42
CA ASP A 361 -23.57 7.05 16.69
C ASP A 361 -23.08 5.62 16.37
N LEU A 362 -23.97 4.65 16.09
CA LEU A 362 -23.65 3.23 15.84
C LEU A 362 -24.01 2.80 14.40
N ASN A 363 -23.21 3.23 13.44
CA ASN A 363 -23.29 2.82 12.02
C ASN A 363 -22.06 2.00 11.64
N ALA A 364 -22.17 1.19 10.58
CA ALA A 364 -21.03 0.53 9.97
C ALA A 364 -20.78 1.12 8.58
N TYR A 365 -19.53 1.46 8.28
CA TYR A 365 -19.08 1.93 6.98
C TYR A 365 -18.07 0.93 6.39
N PHE A 366 -18.17 0.73 5.09
CA PHE A 366 -17.48 -0.29 4.31
C PHE A 366 -16.84 0.34 3.08
N ALA A 367 -15.83 -0.32 2.52
CA ALA A 367 -15.17 0.12 1.27
C ALA A 367 -16.13 0.12 0.07
N TYR A 368 -17.19 -0.69 0.12
CA TYR A 368 -18.21 -0.70 -0.92
C TYR A 368 -19.30 0.31 -0.57
N VAL A 369 -19.28 1.48 -1.21
CA VAL A 369 -20.23 2.59 -1.00
C VAL A 369 -21.70 2.14 -0.97
N GLY A 370 -22.09 1.18 -1.81
CA GLY A 370 -23.45 0.64 -1.84
C GLY A 370 -23.90 -0.05 -0.54
N ALA A 371 -22.98 -0.45 0.34
CA ALA A 371 -23.26 -1.01 1.65
C ALA A 371 -23.37 0.04 2.77
N ASN A 372 -22.96 1.29 2.50
CA ASN A 372 -22.98 2.37 3.46
C ASN A 372 -24.39 2.96 3.55
N PRO A 373 -24.86 3.33 4.75
CA PRO A 373 -26.24 3.74 4.98
C PRO A 373 -26.61 5.05 4.25
N ASP A 374 -25.62 5.91 4.02
CA ASP A 374 -25.69 7.20 3.33
C ASP A 374 -25.26 7.14 1.84
N GLN A 375 -24.70 6.02 1.39
CA GLN A 375 -24.04 5.91 0.08
C GLN A 375 -22.91 6.93 -0.12
N VAL A 376 -22.22 7.28 0.96
CA VAL A 376 -20.99 8.08 0.93
C VAL A 376 -19.80 7.14 1.09
N ASP A 377 -18.65 7.56 0.60
CA ASP A 377 -17.39 6.85 0.79
C ASP A 377 -16.76 7.29 2.11
N HIS A 378 -16.35 6.31 2.93
CA HIS A 378 -15.77 6.53 4.26
C HIS A 378 -14.41 5.89 4.41
N ILE A 379 -13.86 5.26 3.36
CA ILE A 379 -12.58 4.55 3.46
C ILE A 379 -11.69 4.93 2.29
N ARG A 380 -10.47 5.35 2.59
CA ARG A 380 -9.47 5.73 1.57
C ARG A 380 -8.23 4.88 1.69
N LEU A 381 -7.64 4.51 0.55
CA LEU A 381 -6.31 3.94 0.54
C LEU A 381 -5.25 5.05 0.58
N LEU A 382 -4.49 5.10 1.68
CA LEU A 382 -3.43 6.10 1.86
C LEU A 382 -2.08 5.62 1.32
N GLY A 383 -1.98 4.35 0.95
CA GLY A 383 -0.80 3.62 0.46
C GLY A 383 -0.94 2.12 0.75
N ASP A 384 0.07 1.32 0.42
CA ASP A 384 0.04 -0.14 0.62
C ASP A 384 -0.41 -0.50 2.04
N ASN A 385 -1.51 -1.25 2.12
CA ASN A 385 -2.14 -1.71 3.36
C ASN A 385 -2.36 -0.61 4.41
N THR A 386 -2.51 0.65 4.01
CA THR A 386 -2.75 1.79 4.90
C THR A 386 -4.07 2.44 4.54
N PHE A 387 -5.00 2.47 5.47
CA PHE A 387 -6.38 2.89 5.24
C PHE A 387 -6.72 4.06 6.16
N GLY A 388 -7.33 5.11 5.59
CA GLY A 388 -7.97 6.20 6.32
C GLY A 388 -9.47 5.98 6.39
N PHE A 389 -10.11 6.44 7.45
CA PHE A 389 -11.52 6.23 7.70
C PHE A 389 -12.21 7.51 8.19
N GLU A 390 -13.47 7.67 7.82
CA GLU A 390 -14.45 8.64 8.35
C GLU A 390 -15.47 7.91 9.23
N ASP A 391 -15.83 8.48 10.39
CA ASP A 391 -16.75 7.87 11.35
C ASP A 391 -18.16 8.47 11.40
N LEU A 392 -18.36 9.62 10.76
CA LEU A 392 -19.63 10.34 10.77
C LEU A 392 -20.46 10.09 9.52
N PHE A 393 -21.79 9.99 9.71
CA PHE A 393 -22.74 9.86 8.62
C PHE A 393 -22.63 11.05 7.66
N GLY A 394 -22.68 10.77 6.36
CA GLY A 394 -22.54 11.79 5.32
C GLY A 394 -21.10 12.23 5.06
N GLY A 395 -20.11 11.53 5.63
CA GLY A 395 -18.68 11.74 5.35
C GLY A 395 -17.97 12.70 6.31
N GLY A 396 -18.64 13.20 7.36
CA GLY A 396 -17.99 13.99 8.40
C GLY A 396 -17.39 15.31 7.91
N ASP A 397 -16.12 15.52 8.24
CA ASP A 397 -15.30 16.61 7.72
C ASP A 397 -14.41 16.20 6.53
N GLU A 398 -14.58 14.96 6.04
CA GLU A 398 -14.01 14.42 4.80
C GLU A 398 -12.46 14.44 4.77
N ASP A 399 -11.81 14.36 5.94
CA ASP A 399 -10.35 14.32 6.11
C ASP A 399 -9.75 12.91 6.26
N PHE A 400 -10.61 11.91 6.47
CA PHE A 400 -10.38 10.47 6.62
C PHE A 400 -9.32 10.09 7.66
N ASN A 401 -9.11 10.95 8.68
CA ASN A 401 -8.13 10.74 9.72
C ASN A 401 -8.73 10.28 11.07
N ASP A 402 -10.07 10.22 11.18
CA ASP A 402 -10.78 9.76 12.38
C ASP A 402 -10.17 8.46 12.91
N VAL A 403 -9.90 7.54 11.97
CA VAL A 403 -9.00 6.41 12.17
C VAL A 403 -8.06 6.29 10.98
N VAL A 404 -6.77 6.07 11.23
CA VAL A 404 -5.79 5.62 10.24
C VAL A 404 -5.23 4.28 10.69
N ALA A 405 -5.39 3.25 9.87
CA ALA A 405 -4.91 1.90 10.17
C ALA A 405 -3.91 1.41 9.12
N GLN A 406 -2.68 1.14 9.56
CA GLN A 406 -1.66 0.45 8.76
C GLN A 406 -1.59 -1.02 9.15
N VAL A 407 -1.77 -1.91 8.18
CA VAL A 407 -1.79 -3.36 8.35
C VAL A 407 -0.47 -3.97 7.88
N ASN A 408 0.22 -4.66 8.79
CA ASN A 408 1.44 -5.39 8.49
C ASN A 408 1.14 -6.88 8.48
N LEU A 409 1.21 -7.53 7.31
CA LEU A 409 0.87 -8.94 7.13
C LEU A 409 2.12 -9.80 6.94
N THR A 410 2.08 -11.02 7.49
CA THR A 410 3.13 -12.03 7.35
C THR A 410 2.53 -13.41 7.14
N VAL A 411 3.18 -14.26 6.34
CA VAL A 411 2.85 -15.69 6.28
C VAL A 411 3.48 -16.38 7.50
N ALA A 412 2.67 -17.13 8.25
CA ALA A 412 3.07 -17.84 9.47
C ALA A 412 3.62 -19.24 9.21
#